data_AF-A0A4Y9YM84-F1
#
_entry.id   AF-A0A4Y9YM84-F1
#
_cell.length_a   1.000
_cell.length_b   1.000
_cell.length_c   1.000
_cell.angle_alpha   90.00
_cell.angle_beta   90.00
_cell.angle_gamma   90.00
#
_symmetry.space_group_name_H-M   'P 1'
#
loop_
_entity.id
_entity.type
_entity.pdbx_description
1 polymer ?
#
loop_
_entity_poly.entity_id
_entity_poly.type
_entity_poly.pdbx_seq_one_letter_code
_entity_poly.pdbx_strand_id
1 'polypeptide(L)'
;MTEHSKPIRYGATINPSPEYAQAISQGTYFNNTAQQLMKISRYEEAERLHKQAIEVKERGLGKDHITTALSYNAIGETYIQMKRLDDAEMYLQKALNIREASPRAMDEIDAAVTRENLAVVYEMRGDLPRARQLRRVGSPNNMLCAHSNVSLTFIELSANAQSRSV
;
A
#
# COMPACT_ATOMS: atom_id res chain seq x y z
N MET A 1 -0.11 40.79 -30.19
CA MET A 1 0.76 40.02 -29.28
C MET A 1 0.92 40.83 -27.99
N THR A 2 0.19 40.45 -26.94
CA THR A 2 0.52 40.72 -25.53
C THR A 2 -0.50 39.94 -24.70
N GLU A 3 -0.22 38.64 -24.57
CA GLU A 3 -0.93 37.73 -23.69
C GLU A 3 -0.86 38.30 -22.27
N HIS A 4 -2.00 38.79 -21.76
CA HIS A 4 -2.12 39.26 -20.39
C HIS A 4 -2.07 38.02 -19.49
N SER A 5 -0.86 37.67 -19.06
CA SER A 5 -0.61 36.70 -17.99
C SER A 5 -1.45 37.08 -16.78
N LYS A 6 -2.57 36.38 -16.60
CA LYS A 6 -3.37 36.49 -15.38
C LYS A 6 -2.48 36.10 -14.21
N PRO A 7 -2.40 36.91 -13.14
CA PRO A 7 -1.59 36.58 -11.98
C PRO A 7 -2.11 35.28 -11.37
N ILE A 8 -1.19 34.33 -11.15
CA ILE A 8 -1.46 33.10 -10.41
C ILE A 8 -1.83 33.51 -9.00
N ARG A 9 -3.11 33.38 -8.64
CA ARG A 9 -3.56 33.61 -7.26
C ARG A 9 -3.00 32.49 -6.39
N TYR A 10 -1.88 32.75 -5.71
CA TYR A 10 -1.46 31.99 -4.52
C TYR A 10 -2.43 32.28 -3.38
N GLY A 11 -3.66 31.77 -3.50
CA GLY A 11 -4.77 32.00 -2.59
C GLY A 11 -5.38 30.70 -2.06
N ALA A 12 -4.63 29.61 -2.03
CA ALA A 12 -5.03 28.42 -1.28
C ALA A 12 -4.69 28.66 0.19
N THR A 13 -5.69 28.74 1.05
CA THR A 13 -5.53 28.73 2.51
C THR A 13 -4.64 27.56 2.90
N ILE A 14 -3.37 27.84 3.25
CA ILE A 14 -2.41 26.84 3.75
C ILE A 14 -2.68 26.54 5.23
N ASN A 15 -3.95 26.42 5.60
CA ASN A 15 -4.35 26.03 6.94
C ASN A 15 -5.25 24.80 6.80
N PRO A 16 -4.68 23.57 6.86
CA PRO A 16 -5.49 22.37 6.86
C PRO A 16 -6.50 22.44 8.00
N SER A 17 -7.68 21.86 7.81
CA SER A 17 -8.68 21.85 8.89
C SER A 17 -8.07 21.25 10.16
N PRO A 18 -8.52 21.68 11.36
CA PRO A 18 -8.03 21.11 12.61
C PRO A 18 -8.07 19.57 12.62
N GLU A 19 -9.09 18.98 12.02
CA GLU A 19 -9.26 17.53 11.88
C GLU A 19 -8.21 16.90 10.95
N TYR A 20 -7.87 17.56 9.84
CA TYR A 20 -6.80 17.10 8.95
C TYR A 20 -5.44 17.15 9.66
N ALA A 21 -5.13 18.26 10.34
CA ALA A 21 -3.89 18.42 11.09
C ALA A 21 -3.79 17.40 12.24
N GLN A 22 -4.89 17.15 12.94
CA GLN A 22 -4.98 16.13 13.97
C GLN A 22 -4.78 14.72 13.40
N ALA A 23 -5.40 14.41 12.26
CA ALA A 23 -5.24 13.12 11.61
C ALA A 23 -3.80 12.82 11.22
N ILE A 24 -3.06 13.79 10.70
CA ILE A 24 -1.64 13.62 10.39
C ILE A 24 -0.83 13.48 11.67
N SER A 25 -0.94 14.42 12.62
CA SER A 25 -0.10 14.45 13.81
C SER A 25 -0.40 13.29 14.77
N GLN A 26 -1.63 13.21 15.26
CA GLN A 26 -2.07 12.21 16.24
C GLN A 26 -2.08 10.81 15.63
N GLY A 27 -2.55 10.66 14.38
CA GLY A 27 -2.54 9.38 13.68
C GLY A 27 -1.13 8.83 13.47
N THR A 28 -0.16 9.69 13.14
CA THR A 28 1.25 9.28 13.00
C THR A 28 1.86 8.93 14.37
N TYR A 29 1.55 9.69 15.41
CA TYR A 29 2.00 9.40 16.77
C TYR A 29 1.55 8.02 17.25
N PHE A 30 0.26 7.68 17.06
CA PHE A 30 -0.26 6.37 17.42
C PHE A 30 0.40 5.25 16.62
N ASN A 31 0.54 5.41 15.29
CA ASN A 31 1.22 4.42 14.46
C ASN A 31 2.67 4.17 14.90
N ASN A 32 3.44 5.24 15.15
CA ASN A 32 4.84 5.12 15.53
C ASN A 32 4.99 4.47 16.91
N THR A 33 4.14 4.83 17.87
CA THR A 33 4.13 4.22 19.20
C THR A 33 3.76 2.73 19.11
N ALA A 34 2.77 2.39 18.31
CA ALA A 34 2.39 1.00 18.06
C ALA A 34 3.53 0.19 17.44
N GLN A 35 4.29 0.76 16.50
CA GLN A 35 5.48 0.12 15.95
C GLN A 35 6.59 -0.10 16.99
N GLN A 36 6.74 0.77 17.99
CA GLN A 36 7.67 0.50 19.10
C GLN A 36 7.19 -0.66 19.97
N LEU A 37 5.88 -0.76 20.22
CA LEU A 37 5.29 -1.88 20.97
C LEU A 37 5.45 -3.21 20.22
N MET A 38 5.30 -3.21 18.89
CA MET A 38 5.57 -4.37 18.03
C MET A 38 6.98 -4.92 18.23
N LYS A 39 7.99 -4.05 18.31
CA LYS A 39 9.41 -4.45 18.50
C LYS A 39 9.67 -5.16 19.82
N ILE A 40 8.85 -4.89 20.84
CA ILE A 40 8.94 -5.55 22.16
C ILE A 40 7.83 -6.59 22.35
N SER A 41 7.23 -7.08 21.26
CA SER A 41 6.21 -8.14 21.23
C SER A 41 4.93 -7.83 22.01
N ARG A 42 4.58 -6.55 22.22
CA ARG A 42 3.32 -6.12 22.85
C ARG A 42 2.24 -5.90 21.80
N TYR A 43 1.80 -7.00 21.17
CA TYR A 43 0.97 -6.96 19.96
C TYR A 43 -0.45 -6.45 20.19
N GLU A 44 -1.09 -6.80 21.30
CA GLU A 44 -2.46 -6.39 21.63
C GLU A 44 -2.55 -4.88 21.87
N GLU A 45 -1.51 -4.31 22.47
CA GLU A 45 -1.43 -2.86 22.70
C GLU A 45 -1.08 -2.12 21.41
N ALA A 46 -0.22 -2.69 20.56
CA ALA A 46 0.02 -2.18 19.22
C ALA A 46 -1.26 -2.18 18.38
N GLU A 47 -2.06 -3.25 18.42
CA GLU A 47 -3.35 -3.34 17.73
C GLU A 47 -4.27 -2.19 18.14
N ARG A 48 -4.41 -1.94 19.45
CA ARG A 48 -5.24 -0.84 19.96
C ARG A 48 -4.79 0.51 19.42
N LEU A 49 -3.49 0.79 19.44
CA LEU A 49 -2.96 2.06 18.95
C LEU A 49 -3.10 2.20 17.43
N HIS A 50 -2.87 1.13 16.66
CA HIS A 50 -3.10 1.16 15.22
C HIS A 50 -4.57 1.40 14.87
N LYS A 51 -5.53 0.80 15.61
CA LYS A 51 -6.96 1.09 15.45
C LYS A 51 -7.29 2.55 15.73
N GLN A 52 -6.72 3.14 16.79
CA GLN A 52 -6.87 4.58 17.06
C GLN A 52 -6.26 5.44 15.95
N ALA A 53 -5.11 5.06 15.41
CA ALA A 53 -4.50 5.75 14.27
C ALA A 53 -5.42 5.74 13.03
N ILE A 54 -6.02 4.58 12.72
CA ILE A 54 -6.97 4.41 11.63
C ILE A 54 -8.19 5.32 11.86
N GLU A 55 -8.80 5.28 13.04
CA GLU A 55 -10.02 6.04 13.33
C GLU A 55 -9.84 7.55 13.12
N VAL A 56 -8.74 8.11 13.65
CA VAL A 56 -8.44 9.55 13.52
C VAL A 56 -8.14 9.89 12.05
N LYS A 57 -7.40 9.03 11.33
CA LYS A 57 -7.07 9.25 9.91
C LYS A 57 -8.27 9.12 8.98
N GLU A 58 -9.14 8.14 9.19
CA GLU A 58 -10.38 8.02 8.44
C GLU A 58 -11.27 9.25 8.63
N ARG A 59 -11.34 9.78 9.86
CA ARG A 59 -12.14 10.98 10.18
C ARG A 59 -11.60 12.25 9.52
N GLY A 60 -10.29 12.48 9.57
CA GLY A 60 -9.69 13.74 9.10
C GLY A 60 -9.22 13.73 7.63
N LEU A 61 -8.90 12.57 7.08
CA LEU A 61 -8.35 12.42 5.71
C LEU A 61 -9.27 11.63 4.78
N GLY A 62 -10.14 10.79 5.33
CA GLY A 62 -10.92 9.82 4.59
C GLY A 62 -10.29 8.42 4.53
N LYS A 63 -11.12 7.44 4.18
CA LYS A 63 -10.73 6.02 4.12
C LYS A 63 -9.76 5.71 3.00
N ASP A 64 -9.88 6.42 1.87
CA ASP A 64 -9.08 6.19 0.66
C ASP A 64 -7.80 7.04 0.60
N HIS A 65 -7.42 7.70 1.69
CA HIS A 65 -6.23 8.52 1.73
C HIS A 65 -4.96 7.66 1.91
N ILE A 66 -3.87 7.98 1.20
CA ILE A 66 -2.59 7.25 1.26
C ILE A 66 -2.07 7.10 2.70
N THR A 67 -2.18 8.15 3.51
CA THR A 67 -1.76 8.10 4.92
C THR A 67 -2.63 7.16 5.78
N THR A 68 -3.88 6.93 5.39
CA THR A 68 -4.77 5.92 6.00
C THR A 68 -4.34 4.51 5.58
N ALA A 69 -3.98 4.31 4.30
CA ALA A 69 -3.42 3.05 3.81
C ALA A 69 -2.15 2.61 4.56
N LEU A 70 -1.27 3.55 4.94
CA LEU A 70 -0.13 3.25 5.81
C LEU A 70 -0.54 2.62 7.15
N SER A 71 -1.62 3.11 7.76
CA SER A 71 -2.14 2.54 9.02
C SER A 71 -2.83 1.19 8.82
N TYR A 72 -3.55 0.99 7.71
CA TYR A 72 -4.09 -0.32 7.35
C TYR A 72 -2.98 -1.36 7.12
N ASN A 73 -1.89 -1.00 6.46
CA ASN A 73 -0.78 -1.92 6.29
C ASN A 73 -0.11 -2.27 7.63
N ALA A 74 0.09 -1.27 8.49
CA ALA A 74 0.72 -1.47 9.80
C ALA A 74 -0.10 -2.40 10.71
N ILE A 75 -1.43 -2.21 10.79
CA ILE A 75 -2.27 -3.14 11.57
C ILE A 75 -2.31 -4.54 10.94
N GLY A 76 -2.24 -4.63 9.60
CA GLY A 76 -2.12 -5.90 8.89
C GLY A 76 -0.88 -6.69 9.32
N GLU A 77 0.26 -6.02 9.41
CA GLU A 77 1.51 -6.59 9.94
C GLU A 77 1.37 -7.05 11.40
N THR A 78 0.72 -6.26 12.26
CA THR A 78 0.39 -6.67 13.64
C THR A 78 -0.41 -7.97 13.66
N TYR A 79 -1.42 -8.10 12.79
CA TYR A 79 -2.21 -9.32 12.73
C TYR A 79 -1.46 -10.53 12.20
N ILE A 80 -0.49 -10.36 11.30
CA ILE A 80 0.43 -11.43 10.90
C ILE A 80 1.19 -11.96 12.12
N GLN A 81 1.76 -11.07 12.95
CA GLN A 81 2.50 -11.46 14.16
C GLN A 81 1.61 -12.20 15.17
N MET A 82 0.35 -11.79 15.29
CA MET A 82 -0.66 -12.47 16.13
C MET A 82 -1.24 -13.74 15.50
N LYS A 83 -0.82 -14.12 14.29
CA LYS A 83 -1.38 -15.22 13.48
C LYS A 83 -2.88 -15.10 13.18
N ARG A 84 -3.42 -13.88 13.20
CA ARG A 84 -4.81 -13.56 12.87
C ARG A 84 -4.91 -13.26 11.37
N LEU A 85 -4.78 -14.31 10.56
CA LEU A 85 -4.56 -14.19 9.11
C LEU A 85 -5.74 -13.56 8.36
N ASP A 86 -6.98 -13.80 8.80
CA ASP A 86 -8.18 -13.22 8.17
C ASP A 86 -8.25 -11.70 8.39
N ASP A 87 -7.95 -11.25 9.60
CA ASP A 87 -7.86 -9.82 9.91
C ASP A 87 -6.71 -9.16 9.13
N ALA A 88 -5.55 -9.83 9.06
CA ALA A 88 -4.40 -9.34 8.31
C ALA A 88 -4.75 -9.13 6.83
N GLU A 89 -5.31 -10.13 6.16
CA GLU A 89 -5.71 -10.06 4.76
C GLU A 89 -6.70 -8.92 4.51
N MET A 90 -7.72 -8.78 5.36
CA MET A 90 -8.73 -7.72 5.22
C MET A 90 -8.09 -6.32 5.21
N TYR A 91 -7.20 -6.02 6.16
CA TYR A 91 -6.58 -4.70 6.24
C TYR A 91 -5.51 -4.48 5.19
N LEU A 92 -4.71 -5.49 4.87
CA LEU A 92 -3.71 -5.39 3.80
C LEU A 92 -4.36 -5.19 2.43
N GLN A 93 -5.50 -5.84 2.16
CA GLN A 93 -6.23 -5.62 0.90
C GLN A 93 -6.79 -4.19 0.81
N LYS A 94 -7.28 -3.62 1.92
CA LYS A 94 -7.68 -2.19 1.95
C LYS A 94 -6.51 -1.27 1.63
N ALA A 95 -5.35 -1.52 2.25
CA ALA A 95 -4.14 -0.74 1.98
C ALA A 95 -3.70 -0.85 0.51
N LEU A 96 -3.73 -2.06 -0.04
CA LEU A 96 -3.31 -2.33 -1.41
C LEU A 96 -4.21 -1.63 -2.42
N ASN A 97 -5.54 -1.73 -2.26
CA ASN A 97 -6.51 -1.10 -3.15
C ASN A 97 -6.29 0.42 -3.26
N ILE A 98 -5.99 1.07 -2.13
CA ILE A 98 -5.74 2.52 -2.08
C ILE A 98 -4.43 2.86 -2.79
N ARG A 99 -3.38 2.08 -2.56
CA ARG A 99 -2.05 2.30 -3.15
C ARG A 99 -2.04 2.06 -4.66
N GLU A 100 -2.74 1.02 -5.13
CA GLU A 100 -2.88 0.70 -6.56
C GLU A 100 -3.76 1.71 -7.32
N ALA A 101 -4.72 2.35 -6.64
CA ALA A 101 -5.51 3.42 -7.23
C ALA A 101 -4.72 4.74 -7.38
N SER A 102 -3.54 4.86 -6.77
CA SER A 102 -2.74 6.07 -6.81
C SER A 102 -1.81 6.13 -8.02
N PRO A 103 -1.76 7.24 -8.77
CA PRO A 103 -0.85 7.40 -9.90
C PRO A 103 0.60 7.74 -9.49
N ARG A 104 0.90 7.87 -8.19
CA ARG A 104 2.22 8.32 -7.72
C ARG A 104 3.20 7.16 -7.65
N ALA A 105 4.38 7.31 -8.25
CA ALA A 105 5.42 6.28 -8.27
C ALA A 105 5.85 5.80 -6.86
N MET A 106 5.86 6.69 -5.86
CA MET A 106 6.19 6.32 -4.47
C MET A 106 5.16 5.33 -3.88
N ASP A 107 3.88 5.46 -4.27
CA ASP A 107 2.82 4.61 -3.76
C ASP A 107 2.91 3.19 -4.33
N GLU A 108 3.57 2.99 -5.47
CA GLU A 108 3.87 1.66 -6.03
C GLU A 108 4.92 0.91 -5.20
N ILE A 109 5.94 1.62 -4.67
CA ILE A 109 6.91 1.01 -3.75
C ILE A 109 6.18 0.53 -2.49
N ASP A 110 5.29 1.37 -1.98
CA ASP A 110 4.42 1.08 -0.84
C ASP A 110 3.43 -0.06 -1.12
N ALA A 111 2.91 -0.16 -2.36
CA ALA A 111 2.08 -1.27 -2.82
C ALA A 111 2.86 -2.58 -2.83
N ALA A 112 4.11 -2.57 -3.30
CA ALA A 112 5.00 -3.74 -3.29
C ALA A 112 5.20 -4.30 -1.86
N VAL A 113 5.43 -3.42 -0.88
CA VAL A 113 5.51 -3.82 0.54
C VAL A 113 4.20 -4.46 1.03
N THR A 114 3.06 -3.89 0.63
CA THR A 114 1.74 -4.45 0.98
C THR A 114 1.52 -5.83 0.37
N ARG A 115 1.92 -6.02 -0.89
CA ARG A 115 1.83 -7.31 -1.60
C ARG A 115 2.74 -8.35 -0.96
N GLU A 116 3.91 -7.96 -0.47
CA GLU A 116 4.79 -8.86 0.29
C GLU A 116 4.12 -9.33 1.58
N ASN A 117 3.53 -8.41 2.34
CA ASN A 117 2.80 -8.77 3.57
C ASN A 117 1.60 -9.70 3.27
N LEU A 118 0.86 -9.46 2.18
CA LEU A 118 -0.20 -10.38 1.74
C LEU A 118 0.36 -11.74 1.31
N ALA A 119 1.51 -11.77 0.62
CA ALA A 119 2.16 -13.01 0.25
C ALA A 119 2.52 -13.84 1.49
N VAL A 120 3.06 -13.21 2.54
CA VAL A 120 3.31 -13.87 3.83
C VAL A 120 2.03 -14.47 4.42
N VAL A 121 0.89 -13.75 4.37
CA VAL A 121 -0.41 -14.30 4.82
C VAL A 121 -0.76 -15.58 4.06
N TYR A 122 -0.62 -15.59 2.73
CA TYR A 122 -0.92 -16.78 1.94
C TYR A 122 0.08 -17.92 2.15
N GLU A 123 1.36 -17.63 2.37
CA GLU A 123 2.35 -18.64 2.75
C GLU A 123 2.02 -19.31 4.07
N MET A 124 1.63 -18.53 5.09
CA MET A 124 1.21 -19.07 6.38
C MET A 124 -0.05 -19.93 6.29
N ARG A 125 -0.91 -19.71 5.28
CA ARG A 125 -2.06 -20.57 4.97
C ARG A 125 -1.73 -21.76 4.06
N GLY A 126 -0.52 -21.85 3.53
CA GLY A 126 -0.09 -22.90 2.59
C GLY A 126 -0.41 -22.65 1.12
N ASP A 127 -0.96 -21.48 0.76
CA ASP A 127 -1.23 -21.09 -0.63
C ASP A 127 0.00 -20.43 -1.27
N LEU A 128 1.04 -21.25 -1.46
CA LEU A 128 2.29 -20.84 -2.11
C LEU A 128 2.10 -20.32 -3.55
N PRO A 129 1.20 -20.90 -4.38
CA PRO A 129 0.92 -20.35 -5.71
C PRO A 129 0.48 -18.88 -5.67
N ARG A 130 -0.49 -18.54 -4.81
CA ARG A 130 -1.00 -17.17 -4.69
C ARG A 130 0.03 -16.19 -4.12
N ALA A 131 0.80 -16.63 -3.13
CA ALA A 131 1.92 -15.84 -2.58
C ALA A 131 2.94 -15.47 -3.67
N ARG A 132 3.36 -16.45 -4.49
CA ARG A 132 4.29 -16.21 -5.60
C ARG A 132 3.74 -15.25 -6.64
N GLN A 133 2.45 -15.36 -6.95
CA GLN A 133 1.81 -14.45 -7.90
C GLN A 133 1.84 -13.01 -7.41
N LEU A 134 1.53 -12.76 -6.14
CA LEU A 134 1.58 -11.42 -5.54
C LEU A 134 2.98 -10.80 -5.60
N ARG A 135 4.03 -11.57 -5.28
CA ARG A 135 5.42 -11.09 -5.36
C ARG A 135 5.88 -10.79 -6.78
N ARG A 136 5.37 -11.55 -7.75
CA ARG A 136 5.67 -11.32 -9.18
C ARG A 136 5.09 -10.00 -9.67
N VAL A 137 3.87 -9.67 -9.26
CA VAL A 137 3.20 -8.40 -9.62
C VAL A 137 3.83 -7.21 -8.89
N GLY A 138 4.24 -7.41 -7.63
CA GLY A 138 4.86 -6.37 -6.81
C GLY A 138 6.34 -6.09 -7.11
N SER A 139 6.97 -6.83 -8.03
CA SER A 139 8.27 -6.42 -8.57
C SER A 139 8.04 -5.15 -9.37
N PRO A 140 8.53 -3.98 -8.93
CA PRO A 140 8.47 -2.82 -9.79
C PRO A 140 9.27 -3.24 -11.02
N ASN A 141 8.66 -3.25 -12.20
CA ASN A 141 9.36 -3.37 -13.49
C ASN A 141 10.41 -2.24 -13.70
N ASN A 142 10.73 -1.47 -12.66
CA ASN A 142 11.60 -0.31 -12.58
C ASN A 142 12.22 -0.12 -11.17
N MET A 143 12.58 -1.19 -10.43
CA MET A 143 13.66 -1.02 -9.43
C MET A 143 14.96 -0.76 -10.19
N LEU A 144 15.18 0.52 -10.49
CA LEU A 144 16.31 1.14 -11.18
C LEU A 144 17.57 0.27 -11.27
N CYS A 145 17.92 -0.08 -12.51
CA CYS A 145 19.25 -0.33 -13.04
C CYS A 145 20.29 -0.98 -12.10
N ALA A 146 20.36 -2.31 -12.14
CA ALA A 146 21.64 -3.02 -12.11
C ALA A 146 21.52 -4.27 -13.00
N HIS A 147 21.90 -4.12 -14.26
CA HIS A 147 22.03 -5.18 -15.28
C HIS A 147 20.80 -6.05 -15.55
N SER A 148 20.00 -5.65 -16.54
CA SER A 148 19.76 -6.41 -17.79
C SER A 148 18.46 -5.96 -18.43
N ASN A 149 18.57 -5.31 -19.59
CA ASN A 149 17.45 -5.17 -20.51
C ASN A 149 17.00 -6.57 -20.97
N VAL A 150 15.88 -7.06 -20.43
CA VAL A 150 15.05 -8.03 -21.14
C VAL A 150 13.61 -7.53 -21.04
N SER A 151 13.15 -6.84 -22.09
CA SER A 151 11.74 -6.54 -22.28
C SER A 151 10.95 -7.85 -22.29
N LEU A 152 9.99 -7.98 -21.38
CA LEU A 152 8.95 -9.00 -21.40
C LEU A 152 7.91 -8.69 -22.50
N THR A 153 8.34 -8.70 -23.76
CA THR A 153 7.47 -8.58 -24.94
C THR A 153 7.36 -9.89 -25.73
N PHE A 154 7.51 -11.06 -25.09
CA PHE A 154 7.46 -12.32 -25.84
C PHE A 154 6.92 -13.51 -25.04
N ILE A 155 5.67 -13.43 -24.54
CA ILE A 155 4.86 -14.64 -24.28
C ILE A 155 3.39 -14.37 -24.64
N GLU A 156 3.12 -14.06 -25.91
CA GLU A 156 1.85 -14.40 -26.56
C GLU A 156 2.15 -14.87 -27.99
N LEU A 157 2.58 -16.12 -28.09
CA LEU A 157 2.41 -16.94 -29.29
C LEU A 157 2.25 -18.39 -28.80
N SER A 158 1.19 -18.58 -28.02
CA SER A 158 0.54 -19.87 -27.95
C SER A 158 0.10 -20.26 -29.37
N ALA A 159 0.65 -21.37 -29.83
CA ALA A 159 -0.17 -22.49 -30.27
C ALA A 159 -1.28 -22.15 -31.28
N ASN A 160 -0.93 -21.53 -32.42
CA ASN A 160 -1.81 -21.56 -33.59
C ASN A 160 -1.01 -21.77 -34.89
N ALA A 161 -0.34 -22.92 -35.00
CA ALA A 161 0.24 -23.41 -36.25
C ALA A 161 0.03 -24.93 -36.44
N GLN A 162 -1.05 -25.47 -35.88
CA GLN A 162 -1.57 -26.81 -36.18
C GLN A 162 -3.06 -26.72 -36.50
N SER A 163 -3.41 -25.97 -37.54
CA SER A 163 -4.62 -26.21 -38.33
C SER A 163 -4.57 -25.38 -39.61
N ARG A 164 -3.98 -25.95 -40.67
CA ARG A 164 -4.37 -25.76 -42.08
C ARG A 164 -3.44 -26.58 -42.97
N SER A 165 -3.76 -27.86 -43.04
CA SER A 165 -3.63 -28.63 -44.28
C SER A 165 -4.76 -28.21 -45.22
N VAL A 166 -4.44 -27.59 -46.36
CA VAL A 166 -4.89 -27.95 -47.73
C VAL A 166 -3.84 -27.43 -48.68
#